data_AF-A0A0D2D075-F1
#
_entry.id   AF-A0A0D2D075-F1
#
_cell.length_a   1.000
_cell.length_b   1.000
_cell.length_c   1.000
_cell.angle_alpha   90.00
_cell.angle_beta   90.00
_cell.angle_gamma   90.00
#
_symmetry.space_group_name_H-M   'P 1'
#
loop_
_entity.id
_entity.type
_entity.pdbx_description
1 polymer ?
#
loop_
_entity_poly.entity_id
_entity_poly.type
_entity_poly.pdbx_seq_one_letter_code
_entity_poly.pdbx_strand_id
1 'polypeptide(L)'
;MTVALRGIVDVFRKANRASEVHRRALGYSISHDDRSVRISAHYPEVQGENTLYYRETIKELNAGDERGENRWISHQFTLNVCQIFAPALLKRLTAVIDELPDPLARTLEPANIDDLSVQSSQDDSSAPESQDEGFRKPQRGRGLNAEFRTMIQNLQRQLEQQRKDSEQQRKDSEQQRKDSEQQRKELVQLLKDQSDQIKQQNEQLKEQSGQLRHQSEQITELLLKQ
;
A
#
# COMPACT_ATOMS: atom_id res chain seq x y z
N MET A 1 -10.52 1.06 -5.34
CA MET A 1 -10.95 -0.13 -4.58
C MET A 1 -12.28 -0.73 -5.04
N THR A 2 -13.15 0.01 -5.73
CA THR A 2 -14.49 -0.45 -6.11
C THR A 2 -14.55 -1.75 -6.92
N VAL A 3 -13.59 -2.02 -7.82
CA VAL A 3 -13.57 -3.26 -8.62
C VAL A 3 -13.42 -4.51 -7.73
N ALA A 4 -12.48 -4.49 -6.78
CA ALA A 4 -12.28 -5.60 -5.86
C ALA A 4 -13.50 -5.82 -4.95
N LEU A 5 -14.09 -4.74 -4.45
CA LEU A 5 -15.30 -4.81 -3.63
C LEU A 5 -16.48 -5.41 -4.39
N ARG A 6 -16.66 -5.06 -5.68
CA ARG A 6 -17.68 -5.67 -6.54
C ARG A 6 -17.51 -7.18 -6.60
N GLY A 7 -16.30 -7.66 -6.89
CA GLY A 7 -16.00 -9.10 -6.91
C GLY A 7 -16.33 -9.79 -5.59
N ILE A 8 -15.99 -9.20 -4.44
CA ILE A 8 -16.34 -9.76 -3.13
C ILE A 8 -17.86 -9.82 -2.95
N VAL A 9 -18.59 -8.73 -3.22
CA VAL A 9 -20.05 -8.69 -3.08
C VAL A 9 -20.72 -9.72 -4.01
N ASP A 10 -20.23 -9.87 -5.24
CA ASP A 10 -20.77 -10.82 -6.20
C ASP A 10 -20.62 -12.27 -5.72
N VAL A 11 -19.49 -12.62 -5.11
CA VAL A 11 -19.28 -13.94 -4.48
C VAL A 11 -20.30 -14.17 -3.37
N PHE A 12 -20.45 -13.21 -2.45
CA PHE A 12 -21.41 -13.33 -1.35
C PHE A 12 -22.87 -13.36 -1.83
N ARG A 13 -23.20 -12.66 -2.92
CA ARG A 13 -24.52 -12.73 -3.55
C ARG A 13 -24.82 -14.10 -4.14
N LYS A 14 -23.85 -14.71 -4.84
CA LYS A 14 -24.00 -16.06 -5.39
C LYS A 14 -24.26 -17.11 -4.31
N ALA A 15 -23.72 -16.90 -3.10
CA ALA A 15 -23.98 -17.73 -1.94
C ALA A 15 -25.26 -17.34 -1.16
N ASN A 16 -26.05 -16.37 -1.64
CA ASN A 16 -27.21 -15.80 -0.95
C ASN A 16 -26.89 -15.21 0.45
N ARG A 17 -25.65 -14.71 0.63
CA ARG A 17 -25.10 -14.17 1.88
C ARG A 17 -24.74 -12.69 1.78
N ALA A 18 -25.38 -11.95 0.88
CA ALA A 18 -25.07 -10.55 0.60
C ALA A 18 -25.27 -9.61 1.82
N SER A 19 -26.14 -9.99 2.76
CA SER A 19 -26.33 -9.27 4.03
C SER A 19 -25.07 -9.26 4.91
N GLU A 20 -24.19 -10.26 4.79
CA GLU A 20 -22.96 -10.36 5.58
C GLU A 20 -21.88 -9.35 5.19
N VAL A 21 -22.03 -8.71 4.03
CA VAL A 21 -21.11 -7.68 3.54
C VAL A 21 -21.72 -6.28 3.57
N HIS A 22 -23.04 -6.16 3.75
CA HIS A 22 -23.73 -4.87 3.86
C HIS A 22 -23.12 -4.02 4.98
N ARG A 23 -22.69 -2.80 4.64
CA ARG A 23 -22.07 -1.81 5.53
C ARG A 23 -20.84 -2.29 6.29
N ARG A 24 -20.17 -3.34 5.81
CA ARG A 24 -18.90 -3.80 6.39
C ARG A 24 -17.73 -3.28 5.57
N ALA A 25 -16.68 -2.83 6.26
CA ALA A 25 -15.43 -2.52 5.61
C ALA A 25 -14.84 -3.79 4.95
N LEU A 26 -14.70 -3.76 3.64
CA LEU A 26 -14.15 -4.84 2.82
C LEU A 26 -12.79 -4.51 2.25
N GLY A 27 -12.37 -3.25 2.34
CA GLY A 27 -11.04 -2.83 1.93
C GLY A 27 -10.70 -1.47 2.52
N TYR A 28 -9.42 -1.17 2.52
CA TYR A 28 -8.91 0.11 2.98
C TYR A 28 -8.05 0.74 1.88
N SER A 29 -7.97 2.06 1.86
CA SER A 29 -7.01 2.80 1.05
C SER A 29 -6.31 3.85 1.86
N ILE A 30 -5.07 4.13 1.48
CA ILE A 30 -4.30 5.24 2.01
C ILE A 30 -3.94 6.16 0.85
N SER A 31 -4.30 7.43 0.96
CA SER A 31 -3.84 8.49 0.05
C SER A 31 -3.00 9.48 0.83
N HIS A 32 -2.03 10.12 0.18
CA HIS A 32 -1.16 11.08 0.84
C HIS A 32 -0.82 12.24 -0.10
N ASP A 33 -0.50 13.39 0.50
CA ASP A 33 0.12 14.54 -0.14
C ASP A 33 1.37 14.97 0.65
N ASP A 34 1.86 16.20 0.44
CA ASP A 34 3.07 16.72 1.09
C ASP A 34 2.90 16.94 2.60
N ARG A 35 1.66 17.01 3.11
CA ARG A 35 1.36 17.38 4.50
C ARG A 35 0.47 16.39 5.22
N SER A 36 -0.24 15.53 4.51
CA SER A 36 -1.30 14.73 5.08
C SER A 36 -1.33 13.31 4.53
N VAL A 37 -1.76 12.39 5.40
CA VAL A 37 -2.08 11.02 5.05
C VAL A 37 -3.52 10.75 5.44
N ARG A 38 -4.34 10.35 4.47
CA ARG A 38 -5.75 10.02 4.67
C ARG A 38 -5.97 8.52 4.52
N ILE A 39 -6.53 7.92 5.56
CA ILE A 39 -6.92 6.52 5.64
C ILE A 39 -8.43 6.43 5.45
N SER A 40 -8.87 5.59 4.52
CA SER A 40 -10.30 5.40 4.23
C SER A 40 -10.69 3.93 4.24
N ALA A 41 -11.88 3.64 4.78
CA ALA A 41 -12.57 2.36 4.63
C ALA A 41 -13.44 2.39 3.36
N HIS A 42 -13.52 1.25 2.69
CA HIS A 42 -14.43 1.03 1.58
C HIS A 42 -15.44 -0.05 1.97
N TYR A 43 -16.72 0.24 1.80
CA TYR A 43 -17.80 -0.68 2.14
C TYR A 43 -18.93 -0.61 1.11
N PRO A 44 -19.65 -1.73 0.89
CA PRO A 44 -20.84 -1.74 0.08
C PRO A 44 -22.10 -1.48 0.92
N GLU A 45 -23.11 -0.83 0.35
CA GLU A 45 -24.49 -0.89 0.85
C GLU A 45 -25.31 -1.72 -0.13
N VAL A 46 -25.68 -2.92 0.31
CA VAL A 46 -26.50 -3.87 -0.45
C VAL A 46 -27.98 -3.57 -0.20
N GLN A 47 -28.75 -3.35 -1.26
CA GLN A 47 -30.20 -3.14 -1.24
C GLN A 47 -30.84 -4.02 -2.31
N GLY A 48 -31.22 -5.25 -1.92
CA GLY A 48 -31.65 -6.28 -2.86
C GLY A 48 -30.60 -6.53 -3.96
N GLU A 49 -31.03 -6.43 -5.21
CA GLU A 49 -30.18 -6.61 -6.40
C GLU A 49 -29.20 -5.46 -6.65
N ASN A 50 -29.42 -4.28 -6.04
CA ASN A 50 -28.54 -3.13 -6.19
C ASN A 50 -27.48 -3.09 -5.08
N THR A 51 -26.27 -2.67 -5.43
CA THR A 51 -25.21 -2.38 -4.45
C THR A 51 -24.53 -1.07 -4.80
N LEU A 52 -24.49 -0.16 -3.83
CA LEU A 52 -23.70 1.06 -3.88
C LEU A 52 -22.40 0.87 -3.11
N TYR A 53 -21.35 1.58 -3.52
CA TYR A 53 -20.02 1.46 -2.93
C TYR A 53 -19.59 2.81 -2.41
N TYR A 54 -19.27 2.84 -1.12
CA TYR A 54 -18.91 4.06 -0.42
C TYR A 54 -17.48 4.00 0.09
N ARG A 55 -16.92 5.20 0.28
CA ARG A 55 -15.64 5.43 0.91
C ARG A 55 -15.85 6.39 2.05
N GLU A 56 -15.44 5.99 3.25
CA GLU A 56 -15.46 6.83 4.45
C GLU A 56 -14.04 7.06 4.95
N THR A 57 -13.72 8.31 5.28
CA THR A 57 -12.44 8.66 5.87
C THR A 57 -12.44 8.29 7.35
N ILE A 58 -11.57 7.37 7.73
CA ILE A 58 -11.41 6.92 9.12
C ILE A 58 -10.51 7.88 9.89
N LYS A 59 -9.43 8.31 9.24
CA LYS A 59 -8.41 9.15 9.86
C LYS A 59 -7.69 9.99 8.83
N GLU A 60 -7.44 11.24 9.20
CA GLU A 60 -6.50 12.12 8.53
C GLU A 60 -5.36 12.42 9.51
N LEU A 61 -4.14 12.28 9.02
CA LEU A 61 -2.90 12.39 9.79
C LEU A 61 -2.08 13.51 9.20
N ASN A 62 -1.51 14.38 10.04
CA ASN A 62 -0.56 15.39 9.60
C ASN A 62 0.84 14.77 9.55
N ALA A 63 1.42 14.69 8.35
CA ALA A 63 2.76 14.16 8.10
C ALA A 63 3.87 15.13 8.52
N GLY A 64 3.57 16.43 8.60
CA GLY A 64 4.49 17.50 9.02
C GLY A 64 4.43 17.85 10.50
N ASP A 65 3.74 17.07 11.32
CA ASP A 65 3.70 17.27 12.77
C ASP A 65 5.12 17.21 13.37
N GLU A 66 5.56 18.32 13.98
CA GLU A 66 6.90 18.52 14.52
C GLU A 66 7.27 17.48 15.60
N ARG A 67 6.27 16.95 16.31
CA ARG A 67 6.48 15.91 17.33
C ARG A 67 6.63 14.51 16.73
N GLY A 68 6.28 14.32 15.46
CA GLY A 68 6.35 13.04 14.76
C GLY A 68 5.38 11.97 15.28
N GLU A 69 4.38 12.35 16.09
CA GLU A 69 3.43 11.42 16.72
C GLU A 69 2.66 10.59 15.68
N ASN A 70 2.36 11.21 14.53
CA ASN A 70 1.63 10.56 13.44
C ASN A 70 2.51 9.75 12.48
N ARG A 71 3.84 9.80 12.61
CA ARG A 71 4.80 9.27 11.61
C ARG A 71 4.61 7.78 11.32
N TRP A 72 4.28 7.01 12.35
CA TRP A 72 4.20 5.54 12.23
C TRP A 72 2.76 5.02 12.12
N ILE A 73 1.75 5.87 12.26
CA ILE A 73 0.35 5.41 12.33
C ILE A 73 -0.09 4.77 11.01
N SER A 74 0.20 5.41 9.86
CA SER A 74 -0.15 4.85 8.54
C SER A 74 0.57 3.54 8.25
N HIS A 75 1.83 3.44 8.68
CA HIS A 75 2.63 2.22 8.57
C HIS A 75 2.05 1.09 9.43
N GLN A 76 1.78 1.34 10.72
CA GLN A 76 1.17 0.36 11.62
C GLN A 76 -0.23 -0.04 11.15
N PHE A 77 -1.03 0.90 10.66
CA PHE A 77 -2.32 0.60 10.07
C PHE A 77 -2.18 -0.34 8.87
N THR A 78 -1.23 -0.08 7.97
CA THR A 78 -0.97 -0.95 6.81
C THR A 78 -0.55 -2.35 7.25
N LEU A 79 0.33 -2.47 8.24
CA LEU A 79 0.71 -3.77 8.81
C LEU A 79 -0.49 -4.51 9.38
N ASN A 80 -1.35 -3.83 10.14
CA ASN A 80 -2.56 -4.44 10.69
C ASN A 80 -3.54 -4.88 9.58
N VAL A 81 -3.64 -4.11 8.49
CA VAL A 81 -4.43 -4.53 7.33
C VAL A 81 -3.88 -5.83 6.74
N CYS A 82 -2.56 -5.94 6.56
CA CYS A 82 -1.94 -7.13 5.99
C CYS A 82 -1.93 -8.34 6.93
N GLN A 83 -1.71 -8.14 8.23
CA GLN A 83 -1.50 -9.22 9.19
C GLN A 83 -2.80 -9.71 9.85
N ILE A 84 -3.80 -8.85 9.96
CA ILE A 84 -5.04 -9.15 10.69
C ILE A 84 -6.24 -9.15 9.73
N PHE A 85 -6.46 -8.04 9.04
CA PHE A 85 -7.67 -7.87 8.22
C PHE A 85 -7.66 -8.76 6.98
N ALA A 86 -6.60 -8.74 6.19
CA ALA A 86 -6.53 -9.46 4.92
C ALA A 86 -6.65 -10.99 5.11
N PRO A 87 -5.98 -11.63 6.09
CA PRO A 87 -6.16 -13.06 6.34
C PRO A 87 -7.58 -13.39 6.83
N ALA A 88 -8.16 -12.55 7.69
CA ALA A 88 -9.53 -12.76 8.16
C ALA A 88 -10.56 -12.61 7.02
N LEU A 89 -10.38 -11.63 6.13
CA LEU A 89 -11.21 -11.45 4.94
C LEU A 89 -11.06 -12.63 3.98
N LEU A 90 -9.82 -13.07 3.72
CA LEU A 90 -9.54 -14.21 2.87
C LEU A 90 -10.21 -15.47 3.41
N LYS A 91 -10.07 -15.77 4.70
CA LYS A 91 -10.71 -16.93 5.34
C LYS A 91 -12.23 -16.91 5.16
N ARG A 92 -12.86 -15.75 5.35
CA ARG A 92 -14.31 -15.59 5.11
C ARG A 92 -14.67 -15.80 3.65
N LEU A 93 -13.89 -15.23 2.73
CA LEU A 93 -14.14 -15.36 1.30
C LEU A 93 -14.00 -16.81 0.84
N THR A 94 -12.93 -17.51 1.26
CA THR A 94 -12.72 -18.93 0.97
C THR A 94 -13.87 -19.78 1.50
N ALA A 95 -14.31 -19.57 2.75
CA ALA A 95 -15.45 -20.30 3.29
C ALA A 95 -16.73 -20.13 2.47
N VAL A 96 -17.01 -18.90 1.99
CA VAL A 96 -18.15 -18.65 1.10
C VAL A 96 -17.98 -19.32 -0.27
N ILE A 97 -16.77 -19.30 -0.83
CA ILE A 97 -16.46 -19.93 -2.12
C ILE A 97 -16.63 -21.45 -2.03
N ASP A 98 -16.18 -22.07 -0.94
CA ASP A 98 -16.28 -23.52 -0.73
C ASP A 98 -17.75 -23.99 -0.62
N GLU A 99 -18.67 -23.10 -0.24
CA GLU A 99 -20.11 -23.36 -0.21
C GLU A 99 -20.80 -23.17 -1.58
N LEU A 100 -20.13 -22.57 -2.56
CA LEU A 100 -20.72 -22.35 -3.89
C LEU A 100 -20.82 -23.68 -4.66
N PRO A 101 -21.90 -23.88 -5.43
CA PRO A 101 -22.02 -25.06 -6.28
C PRO A 101 -20.89 -25.09 -7.32
N ASP A 102 -20.38 -26.30 -7.59
CA ASP A 102 -19.32 -26.50 -8.58
C ASP A 102 -19.75 -25.90 -9.92
N PRO A 103 -18.98 -24.94 -10.49
CA PRO A 103 -19.30 -24.35 -11.77
C PRO A 103 -19.42 -25.39 -12.90
N LEU A 104 -18.79 -26.57 -12.77
CA LEU A 104 -18.88 -27.65 -13.75
C LEU A 104 -20.17 -28.46 -13.67
N ALA A 105 -20.79 -28.54 -12.48
CA ALA A 105 -22.04 -29.29 -12.29
C ALA A 105 -23.22 -28.65 -13.03
N ARG A 106 -23.16 -27.35 -13.36
CA ARG A 106 -24.22 -26.60 -14.06
C ARG A 106 -24.28 -26.88 -15.58
N THR A 107 -23.28 -27.56 -16.15
CA THR A 107 -23.20 -27.84 -17.60
C THR A 107 -23.90 -29.16 -17.99
N LEU A 108 -24.42 -29.91 -17.02
CA LEU A 108 -25.05 -31.22 -17.25
C LEU A 108 -26.59 -31.16 -17.38
N GLU A 109 -27.17 -29.98 -17.59
CA GLU A 109 -28.53 -29.90 -18.10
C GLU A 109 -28.51 -30.26 -19.59
N PRO A 110 -29.14 -31.37 -20.03
CA PRO A 110 -29.12 -31.78 -21.42
C PRO A 110 -29.86 -30.73 -22.26
N ALA A 111 -29.09 -29.93 -23.00
CA ALA A 111 -29.63 -29.11 -24.07
C ALA A 111 -30.26 -30.07 -25.11
N ASN A 112 -31.58 -29.97 -25.29
CA ASN A 112 -32.26 -30.59 -26.43
C ASN A 112 -31.73 -29.92 -27.71
N ILE A 113 -30.79 -30.59 -28.37
CA ILE A 113 -30.26 -30.24 -29.69
C ILE A 113 -31.19 -30.91 -30.71
N ASP A 114 -32.33 -30.28 -30.98
CA ASP A 114 -33.30 -30.85 -31.91
C ASP A 114 -34.06 -29.76 -32.67
N ASP A 115 -33.38 -28.68 -33.10
CA ASP A 115 -33.98 -27.75 -34.06
C ASP A 115 -32.98 -26.81 -34.77
N LEU A 116 -32.01 -27.33 -35.54
CA LEU A 116 -31.40 -26.55 -36.63
C LEU A 116 -30.95 -27.51 -37.74
N SER A 117 -31.92 -28.06 -38.47
CA SER A 117 -31.68 -28.77 -39.72
C SER A 117 -31.47 -27.78 -40.87
N VAL A 118 -30.29 -27.90 -41.44
CA VAL A 118 -29.79 -27.36 -42.70
C VAL A 118 -30.85 -27.40 -43.81
N GLN A 119 -31.15 -26.26 -44.42
CA GLN A 119 -31.62 -26.20 -45.81
C GLN A 119 -30.68 -25.31 -46.63
N SER A 120 -29.75 -25.99 -47.28
CA SER A 120 -29.02 -25.55 -48.45
C SER A 120 -29.96 -25.63 -49.65
N SER A 121 -30.22 -24.51 -50.30
CA SER A 121 -30.66 -24.48 -51.70
C SER A 121 -29.84 -23.45 -52.45
N GLN A 122 -29.03 -23.96 -53.37
CA GLN A 122 -28.44 -23.24 -54.48
C GLN A 122 -29.57 -22.61 -55.31
N ASP A 123 -29.38 -21.36 -55.74
CA ASP A 123 -29.91 -20.95 -57.02
C ASP A 123 -28.91 -20.04 -57.74
N ASP A 124 -28.81 -20.31 -59.03
CA ASP A 124 -27.79 -19.89 -59.98
C ASP A 124 -28.33 -18.70 -60.79
N SER A 125 -27.57 -17.61 -60.91
CA SER A 125 -27.60 -16.78 -62.12
C SER A 125 -26.54 -15.66 -62.11
N SER A 126 -25.55 -15.86 -62.97
CA SER A 126 -24.99 -14.88 -63.93
C SER A 126 -24.50 -13.51 -63.40
N ALA A 127 -23.18 -13.39 -63.25
CA ALA A 127 -22.47 -12.10 -63.27
C ALA A 127 -21.89 -11.83 -64.67
N PRO A 128 -21.96 -10.58 -65.20
CA PRO A 128 -21.17 -10.20 -66.36
C PRO A 128 -19.75 -9.77 -65.95
N GLU A 129 -18.77 -10.16 -66.75
CA GLU A 129 -17.38 -9.71 -66.67
C GLU A 129 -17.27 -8.19 -66.85
N SER A 130 -16.49 -7.53 -66.00
CA SER A 130 -15.59 -6.45 -66.44
C SER A 130 -14.55 -6.07 -65.38
N GLN A 131 -13.29 -6.25 -65.79
CA GLN A 131 -12.13 -5.37 -65.56
C GLN A 131 -11.46 -5.34 -64.17
N ASP A 132 -10.40 -6.15 -64.10
CA ASP A 132 -9.04 -5.82 -63.62
C ASP A 132 -8.81 -4.41 -63.08
N GLU A 133 -8.69 -4.28 -61.75
CA GLU A 133 -7.83 -3.30 -61.10
C GLU A 133 -7.15 -3.97 -59.91
N GLY A 134 -5.83 -4.09 -60.02
CA GLY A 134 -4.99 -4.82 -59.08
C GLY A 134 -5.01 -4.23 -57.66
N PHE A 135 -5.05 -5.13 -56.69
CA PHE A 135 -4.86 -4.82 -55.27
C PHE A 135 -3.47 -4.21 -55.04
N ARG A 136 -3.36 -2.88 -55.03
CA ARG A 136 -2.13 -2.18 -54.63
C ARG A 136 -2.00 -2.23 -53.10
N LYS A 137 -1.01 -3.00 -52.61
CA LYS A 137 -0.52 -2.87 -51.23
C LYS A 137 -0.10 -1.41 -50.95
N PRO A 138 -0.36 -0.85 -49.76
CA PRO A 138 0.07 0.52 -49.45
C PRO A 138 1.59 0.62 -49.53
N GLN A 139 2.08 1.57 -50.32
CA GLN A 139 3.51 1.88 -50.39
C GLN A 139 4.00 2.35 -49.02
N ARG A 140 4.99 1.63 -48.46
CA ARG A 140 5.70 2.03 -47.25
C ARG A 140 6.37 3.39 -47.50
N GLY A 141 5.85 4.42 -46.84
CA GLY A 141 6.44 5.76 -46.79
C GLY A 141 7.88 5.68 -46.27
N ARG A 142 8.84 5.97 -47.14
CA ARG A 142 10.28 5.89 -46.86
C ARG A 142 10.81 7.11 -46.07
N GLY A 143 9.99 8.14 -45.83
CA GLY A 143 10.37 9.36 -45.08
C GLY A 143 9.99 9.38 -43.59
N LEU A 144 8.83 8.82 -43.22
CA LEU A 144 8.30 8.86 -41.84
C LEU A 144 9.06 7.96 -40.83
N ASN A 145 9.90 7.06 -41.33
CA ASN A 145 10.67 6.15 -40.50
C ASN A 145 11.85 6.82 -39.78
N ALA A 146 12.40 7.92 -40.30
CA ALA A 146 13.55 8.60 -39.69
C ALA A 146 13.15 9.47 -38.50
N GLU A 147 12.06 10.21 -38.63
CA GLU A 147 11.48 11.03 -37.55
C GLU A 147 10.96 10.17 -36.40
N PHE A 148 10.30 9.05 -36.72
CA PHE A 148 9.83 8.12 -35.71
C PHE A 148 10.98 7.46 -34.94
N ARG A 149 12.09 7.13 -35.62
CA ARG A 149 13.30 6.60 -34.96
C ARG A 149 13.97 7.62 -34.05
N THR A 150 14.07 8.88 -34.49
CA THR A 150 14.65 9.95 -33.66
C THR A 150 13.76 10.29 -32.47
N MET A 151 12.44 10.26 -32.63
CA MET A 151 11.49 10.41 -31.51
C MET A 151 11.67 9.28 -30.48
N ILE A 152 11.78 8.03 -30.92
CA ILE A 152 12.03 6.88 -30.02
C ILE A 152 13.37 7.03 -29.28
N GLN A 153 14.43 7.43 -29.98
CA GLN A 153 15.74 7.66 -29.36
C GLN A 153 15.70 8.77 -28.32
N ASN A 154 15.01 9.87 -28.62
CA ASN A 154 14.85 10.99 -27.68
C ASN A 154 14.04 10.57 -26.44
N LEU A 155 12.97 9.79 -26.63
CA LEU A 155 12.16 9.27 -25.53
C LEU A 155 12.96 8.30 -24.64
N GLN A 156 13.72 7.40 -25.24
CA GLN A 156 14.63 6.50 -24.50
C GLN A 156 15.66 7.29 -23.70
N ARG A 157 16.28 8.31 -24.30
CA ARG A 157 17.23 9.20 -23.61
C ARG A 157 16.57 9.94 -22.44
N GLN A 158 15.32 10.39 -22.60
CA GLN A 158 14.58 11.07 -21.55
C GLN A 158 14.26 10.15 -20.37
N LEU A 159 13.83 8.92 -20.64
CA LEU A 159 13.57 7.91 -19.60
C LEU A 159 14.85 7.51 -18.87
N GLU A 160 15.96 7.38 -19.59
CA GLU A 160 17.25 7.05 -19.00
C GLU A 160 17.80 8.19 -18.14
N GLN A 161 17.59 9.44 -18.55
CA GLN A 161 17.91 10.61 -17.73
C GLN A 161 17.06 10.64 -16.45
N GLN A 162 15.74 10.44 -16.55
CA GLN A 162 14.87 10.33 -15.38
C GLN A 162 15.31 9.22 -14.41
N ARG A 163 15.74 8.07 -14.93
CA ARG A 163 16.24 6.97 -14.10
C ARG A 163 17.51 7.38 -13.36
N LYS A 164 18.46 8.03 -14.04
CA LYS A 164 19.71 8.52 -13.43
C LYS A 164 19.44 9.57 -12.37
N ASP A 165 18.56 10.54 -12.64
CA ASP A 165 18.22 11.59 -11.70
C ASP A 165 17.52 11.00 -10.45
N SER A 166 16.62 10.03 -10.64
CA SER A 166 15.96 9.32 -9.54
C SER A 166 16.94 8.45 -8.74
N GLU A 167 17.85 7.75 -9.40
CA GLU A 167 18.92 6.97 -8.73
C GLU A 167 19.85 7.89 -7.93
N GLN A 168 20.21 9.05 -8.47
CA GLN A 168 21.04 10.02 -7.77
C GLN A 168 20.32 10.58 -6.55
N GLN A 169 19.06 10.98 -6.69
CA GLN A 169 18.25 11.47 -5.57
C GLN A 169 18.12 10.43 -4.45
N ARG A 170 18.00 9.14 -4.81
CA ARG A 170 18.00 8.04 -3.84
C ARG A 170 19.34 7.91 -3.12
N LYS A 171 20.47 8.03 -3.83
CA LYS A 171 21.81 7.98 -3.23
C LYS A 171 22.03 9.15 -2.27
N ASP A 172 21.65 10.36 -2.69
CA ASP A 172 21.80 11.56 -1.87
C ASP A 172 20.93 11.46 -0.60
N SER A 173 19.69 10.98 -0.73
CA SER A 173 18.80 10.74 0.41
C SER A 173 19.33 9.67 1.36
N GLU A 174 19.91 8.59 0.82
CA GLU A 174 20.50 7.52 1.63
C GLU A 174 21.75 7.98 2.36
N GLN A 175 22.59 8.80 1.71
CA GLN A 175 23.76 9.41 2.32
C GLN A 175 23.35 10.35 3.46
N GLN A 176 22.40 11.25 3.22
CA GLN A 176 21.87 12.15 4.24
C GLN A 176 21.31 11.38 5.45
N ARG A 177 20.67 10.23 5.21
CA ARG A 177 20.18 9.35 6.27
C ARG A 177 21.32 8.74 7.09
N LYS A 178 22.40 8.29 6.43
CA LYS A 178 23.59 7.75 7.11
C LYS A 178 24.28 8.81 7.96
N ASP A 179 24.45 10.01 7.43
CA ASP A 179 25.08 11.13 8.14
C ASP A 179 24.24 11.53 9.37
N SER A 180 22.92 11.62 9.21
CA SER A 180 21.99 11.90 10.31
C SER A 180 22.01 10.80 11.38
N GLU A 181 22.11 9.53 10.97
CA GLU A 181 22.18 8.41 11.90
C GLU A 181 23.50 8.42 12.68
N GLN A 182 24.61 8.79 12.04
CA GLN A 182 25.91 8.94 12.68
C GLN A 182 25.90 10.09 13.69
N GLN A 183 25.41 11.27 13.31
CA GLN A 183 25.23 12.40 14.23
C GLN A 183 24.36 12.01 15.44
N ARG A 184 23.29 11.26 15.22
CA ARG A 184 22.43 10.78 16.31
C ARG A 184 23.18 9.83 17.25
N LYS A 185 24.02 8.92 16.72
CA LYS A 185 24.83 8.01 17.55
C LYS A 185 25.84 8.77 18.38
N GLU A 186 26.52 9.75 17.79
CA GLU A 186 27.48 10.62 18.51
C GLU A 186 26.78 11.39 19.63
N LEU A 187 25.61 11.97 19.36
CA LEU A 187 24.85 12.73 20.34
C LEU A 187 24.33 11.86 21.49
N VAL A 188 23.86 10.64 21.18
CA VAL A 188 23.45 9.66 22.21
C VAL A 188 24.63 9.23 23.07
N GLN A 189 25.81 9.03 22.48
CA GLN A 189 27.02 8.68 23.23
C GLN A 189 27.43 9.82 24.16
N LEU A 190 27.42 11.07 23.67
CA LEU A 190 27.72 12.25 24.48
C LEU A 190 26.78 12.40 25.67
N LEU A 191 25.47 12.21 25.47
CA LEU A 191 24.48 12.26 26.55
C LEU A 191 24.70 11.16 27.59
N LYS A 192 25.11 9.97 27.13
CA LYS A 192 25.43 8.86 28.03
C LYS A 192 26.65 9.18 28.90
N ASP A 193 27.72 9.67 28.28
CA ASP A 193 28.94 10.05 28.99
C ASP A 193 28.67 11.18 30.01
N GLN A 194 27.85 12.16 29.63
CA GLN A 194 27.41 13.23 30.54
C GLN A 194 26.60 12.69 31.72
N SER A 195 25.68 11.75 31.47
CA SER A 195 24.89 11.11 32.52
C SER A 195 25.77 10.33 33.50
N ASP A 196 26.76 9.58 32.99
CA ASP A 196 27.70 8.82 33.83
C ASP A 196 28.58 9.77 34.67
N GLN A 197 28.99 10.91 34.10
CA GLN A 197 29.72 11.94 34.82
C GLN A 197 28.90 12.57 35.96
N ILE A 198 27.64 12.91 35.70
CA ILE A 198 26.72 13.43 36.74
C ILE A 198 26.53 12.39 37.85
N LYS A 199 26.41 11.12 37.50
CA LYS A 199 26.26 10.03 38.47
C LYS A 199 27.49 9.93 39.38
N GLN A 200 28.69 9.99 38.82
CA GLN A 200 29.94 9.99 39.60
C GLN A 200 30.06 11.22 40.52
N GLN A 201 29.71 12.41 40.02
CA GLN A 201 29.71 13.63 40.84
C GLN A 201 28.75 13.51 42.03
N ASN A 202 27.55 12.97 41.82
CA ASN A 202 26.58 12.75 42.89
C ASN A 202 27.08 11.74 43.94
N GLU A 203 27.80 10.69 43.51
CA GLU A 203 28.37 9.69 44.41
C GLU A 203 29.49 10.30 45.28
N GLN A 204 30.39 11.08 44.68
CA GLN A 204 31.42 11.84 45.40
C GLN A 204 30.83 12.83 46.42
N LEU A 205 29.79 13.57 46.03
CA LEU A 205 29.10 14.49 46.93
C LEU A 205 28.45 13.77 48.12
N LYS A 206 27.90 12.57 47.88
CA LYS A 206 27.31 11.74 48.93
C LYS A 206 28.36 11.25 49.93
N GLU A 207 29.53 10.84 49.45
CA GLU A 207 30.67 10.46 50.29
C GLU A 207 31.18 11.63 51.13
N GLN A 208 31.40 12.80 50.52
CA GLN A 208 31.81 14.01 51.23
C GLN A 208 30.80 14.43 52.31
N SER A 209 29.50 14.39 51.99
CA SER A 209 28.44 14.68 52.95
C SER A 209 28.46 13.69 54.12
N GLY A 210 28.69 12.40 53.85
CA GLY A 210 28.85 11.38 54.89
C GLY A 210 30.06 11.64 55.79
N GLN A 211 31.20 12.00 55.24
CA GLN A 211 32.41 12.35 55.99
C GLN A 211 32.20 13.57 56.89
N LEU A 212 31.56 14.62 56.37
CA LEU A 212 31.25 15.83 57.14
C LEU A 212 30.29 15.55 58.30
N ARG A 213 29.27 14.71 58.08
CA ARG A 213 28.37 14.27 59.15
C ARG A 213 29.14 13.53 60.25
N HIS A 214 30.00 12.60 59.86
CA HIS A 214 30.81 11.84 60.83
C HIS A 214 31.75 12.76 61.63
N GLN A 215 32.41 13.72 60.97
CA GLN A 215 33.24 14.73 61.67
C GLN A 215 32.41 15.57 62.64
N SER A 216 31.20 15.99 62.23
CA SER A 216 30.29 16.76 63.10
C SER A 216 29.86 15.95 64.32
N GLU A 217 29.58 14.66 64.17
CA GLU A 217 29.22 13.76 65.28
C GLU A 217 30.40 13.60 66.25
N GLN A 218 31.61 13.36 65.75
CA GLN A 218 32.82 13.25 66.56
C GLN A 218 33.10 14.53 67.38
N ILE A 219 32.96 15.71 66.76
CA ILE A 219 33.12 17.00 67.45
C ILE A 219 32.07 17.15 68.55
N THR A 220 30.82 16.77 68.27
CA THR A 220 29.72 16.85 69.25
C THR A 220 29.98 15.93 70.45
N GLU A 221 30.46 14.70 70.22
CA GLU A 221 30.84 13.79 71.31
C GLU A 221 32.02 14.29 72.14
N LEU A 222 33.03 14.91 71.51
CA LEU A 222 34.17 15.50 72.22
C LEU A 222 33.74 16.66 73.13
N LEU A 223 32.79 17.48 72.69
CA LEU A 223 32.26 18.60 73.46
C LEU A 223 31.36 18.17 74.63
N LEU A 224 30.69 17.02 74.53
CA LEU A 224 29.82 16.46 75.59
C LEU A 224 30.60 15.75 76.71
N LYS A 225 31.89 15.46 76.52
CA LYS A 225 32.76 14.76 77.49
C LYS A 225 33.62 15.71 78.35
N GLN A 226 33.53 17.02 78.15
CA GLN A 226 34.12 18.07 79.02
C GLN A 226 33.07 18.63 79.97
#